data_AF-A0A1J5IYQ3-F1
#
_entry.id   AF-A0A1J5IYQ3-F1
#
_cell.length_a   1.000
_cell.length_b   1.000
_cell.length_c   1.000
_cell.angle_alpha   90.00
_cell.angle_beta   90.00
_cell.angle_gamma   90.00
#
_symmetry.space_group_name_H-M   'P 1'
#
loop_
_entity.id
_entity.type
_entity.pdbx_description
1 polymer ?
#
loop_
_entity_poly.entity_id
_entity_poly.type
_entity_poly.pdbx_seq_one_letter_code
_entity_poly.pdbx_strand_id
1 'polypeptide(L)' 'MFGLGTTELLLVLLIVILLFGAGKLPQLGAGLAKGISNFRKTMKDEAPADKADSAVTDKKE' A
#
# COMPACT_ATOMS: atom_id res chain seq x y z
N MET A 1 -9.75 0.49 -26.61
CA MET A 1 -10.31 -0.89 -26.69
C MET A 1 -9.56 -1.84 -25.77
N PHE A 2 -9.49 -1.56 -24.47
CA PHE A 2 -9.15 -2.54 -23.41
C PHE A 2 -9.29 -1.85 -22.04
N GLY A 3 -10.51 -1.44 -21.70
CA GLY A 3 -10.80 -0.96 -20.35
C GLY A 3 -11.08 -2.17 -19.50
N LEU A 4 -10.08 -2.71 -18.81
CA LEU A 4 -10.34 -3.60 -17.68
C LEU A 4 -11.16 -2.78 -16.69
N GLY A 5 -12.46 -3.04 -16.65
CA GLY A 5 -13.35 -2.37 -15.72
C GLY A 5 -13.02 -2.77 -14.29
N THR A 6 -13.54 -2.00 -13.35
CA THR A 6 -13.45 -2.32 -11.92
C THR A 6 -13.99 -3.72 -11.62
N THR A 7 -15.02 -4.17 -12.36
CA THR A 7 -15.60 -5.51 -12.26
C THR A 7 -14.62 -6.61 -12.69
N GLU A 8 -13.99 -6.48 -13.85
CA GLU A 8 -13.01 -7.45 -14.35
C GLU A 8 -11.78 -7.52 -13.43
N LEU A 9 -11.31 -6.36 -12.94
CA LEU A 9 -10.20 -6.32 -11.98
C LEU A 9 -10.54 -7.05 -10.68
N LEU A 10 -11.76 -6.88 -10.16
CA LEU A 10 -12.26 -7.60 -8.98
C LEU A 10 -12.33 -9.11 -9.22
N LEU A 11 -12.76 -9.53 -10.41
CA LEU A 11 -12.86 -10.95 -10.76
C LEU A 11 -11.48 -11.60 -10.86
N VAL A 12 -10.49 -10.90 -11.44
CA VAL A 12 -9.09 -11.34 -11.44
C VAL A 12 -8.52 -11.40 -10.01
N LEU A 13 -8.78 -10.37 -9.20
CA LEU A 13 -8.36 -10.33 -7.80
C LEU A 13 -8.92 -11.52 -7.01
N LEU A 14 -10.18 -11.88 -7.25
CA LEU A 14 -10.81 -13.05 -6.62
C LEU A 14 -10.07 -14.34 -6.97
N ILE A 15 -9.73 -14.55 -8.25
CA ILE A 15 -8.96 -15.73 -8.68
C ILE A 15 -7.57 -15.75 -8.02
N VAL A 16 -6.89 -14.61 -7.98
CA VAL A 16 -5.58 -14.48 -7.31
C VAL A 16 -5.70 -14.84 -5.82
N ILE A 17 -6.75 -14.37 -5.13
CA ILE A 17 -7.00 -14.72 -3.73
C ILE A 17 -7.27 -16.22 -3.56
N LEU A 18 -7.94 -16.88 -4.49
CA LEU A 18 -8.15 -18.34 -4.43
C LEU A 18 -6.85 -19.12 -4.61
N LEU A 19 -5.97 -18.68 -5.51
CA LEU A 19 -4.69 -19.35 -5.79
C LEU A 19 -3.66 -19.16 -4.67
N PHE A 20 -3.52 -17.93 -4.17
CA PHE A 20 -2.52 -17.59 -3.16
C PHE A 20 -3.07 -17.66 -1.73
N GLY A 21 -4.38 -17.61 -1.56
CA GLY A 21 -5.05 -17.51 -0.26
C GLY A 21 -5.21 -16.06 0.22
N ALA A 22 -6.31 -15.79 0.93
CA ALA A 22 -6.67 -14.45 1.43
C ALA A 22 -5.61 -13.81 2.36
N GLY A 23 -4.77 -14.61 3.02
CA GLY A 23 -3.72 -14.12 3.91
C GLY A 23 -2.40 -13.73 3.21
N LYS A 24 -2.08 -14.29 2.04
CA LYS A 24 -0.77 -14.08 1.42
C LYS A 24 -0.62 -12.71 0.78
N LEU A 25 -1.66 -12.21 0.10
CA LEU A 25 -1.67 -10.86 -0.48
C LEU A 25 -1.39 -9.75 0.54
N PRO A 26 -2.13 -9.65 1.66
CA PRO A 26 -1.88 -8.62 2.67
C PRO A 26 -0.52 -8.80 3.36
N GLN A 27 -0.05 -10.04 3.56
CA GLN A 27 1.26 -10.31 4.15
C GLN A 27 2.41 -9.82 3.24
N LEU A 28 2.31 -10.06 1.93
CA LEU A 28 3.25 -9.54 0.93
C LEU A 28 3.18 -8.01 0.84
N GLY A 29 1.95 -7.46 0.81
CA GLY A 29 1.71 -6.01 0.79
C GLY A 29 2.30 -5.29 2.00
N ALA A 30 2.16 -5.85 3.21
CA ALA A 30 2.73 -5.29 4.44
C ALA A 30 4.27 -5.24 4.40
N GLY A 31 4.91 -6.29 3.88
CA GLY A 31 6.37 -6.32 3.70
C GLY A 31 6.86 -5.27 2.69
N LEU A 32 6.19 -5.19 1.54
CA LEU A 32 6.49 -4.18 0.51
C LEU A 32 6.24 -2.75 1.03
N ALA A 33 5.13 -2.51 1.71
CA ALA A 33 4.78 -1.21 2.27
C ALA A 33 5.82 -0.74 3.29
N LYS A 34 6.31 -1.65 4.14
CA LYS A 34 7.37 -1.33 5.11
C LYS A 34 8.68 -0.99 4.42
N GLY A 35 9.06 -1.75 3.37
CA GLY A 35 10.22 -1.45 2.53
C GLY A 35 10.12 -0.08 1.85
N ILE A 36 8.98 0.21 1.22
CA ILE A 36 8.71 1.50 0.58
C ILE A 36 8.71 2.64 1.60
N SER A 37 8.14 2.45 2.79
CA SER A 37 8.12 3.45 3.86
C SER A 37 9.53 3.80 4.34
N ASN A 38 10.37 2.79 4.59
CA ASN A 38 11.78 2.99 4.97
C ASN A 38 12.59 3.65 3.84
N PHE A 39 12.34 3.26 2.59
CA PHE A 39 12.98 3.87 1.42
C PHE A 39 12.60 5.35 1.29
N ARG A 40 11.30 5.68 1.43
CA ARG A 40 10.82 7.08 1.39
C ARG A 40 11.36 7.93 2.53
N LYS A 41 11.54 7.36 3.73
CA LYS A 41 12.14 8.07 4.88
C LYS A 41 13.61 8.41 4.61
N THR A 42 14.40 7.43 4.20
CA THR A 42 15.83 7.61 3.89
C THR A 42 16.02 8.65 2.78
N MET A 43 15.20 8.60 1.73
CA MET A 43 15.23 9.59 0.63
C MET A 43 14.78 10.99 1.05
N LYS A 44 13.94 11.11 2.08
CA LYS A 44 13.53 12.41 2.66
C LYS A 44 14.61 12.98 3.58
N ASP A 45 15.33 12.15 4.32
CA ASP A 45 16.37 12.60 5.26
C ASP A 45 17.63 13.12 4.53
N GLU A 46 17.86 12.74 3.26
CA GLU A 46 18.91 13.31 2.41
C GLU A 46 18.53 14.66 1.75
N ALA A 47 17.27 15.11 1.85
CA ALA A 47 16.82 16.41 1.37
C ALA A 47 16.59 17.38 2.54
N PRO A 48 17.31 18.52 2.64
CA PRO A 48 17.04 19.48 3.70
C PRO A 48 15.70 20.20 3.44
N ALA A 49 14.86 20.27 4.48
CA ALA A 49 13.49 20.83 4.53
C ALA A 49 12.39 19.97 3.87
N ASP A 50 11.19 19.76 4.43
CA ASP A 50 10.44 20.50 5.45
C ASP A 50 9.44 19.52 6.10
N LYS A 51 9.03 19.82 7.33
CA LYS A 51 8.10 19.03 8.14
C LYS A 51 6.71 19.04 7.51
N ALA A 52 6.37 17.97 6.80
CA ALA A 52 5.00 17.64 6.45
C ALA A 52 4.67 16.25 7.01
N ASP A 53 4.39 16.21 8.31
CA ASP A 53 3.63 15.14 8.95
C ASP A 53 2.78 15.77 10.07
N SER A 54 1.84 16.61 9.62
CA SER A 54 0.65 16.96 10.38
C SER A 54 -0.49 16.08 9.88
N ALA A 55 -1.28 15.59 10.84
CA ALA A 55 -2.51 14.80 10.71
C ALA A 55 -2.32 13.28 10.57
N VAL A 56 -2.10 12.61 11.70
CA VAL A 56 -3.16 11.82 12.38
C VAL A 56 -2.82 11.76 13.88
N THR A 57 -3.08 12.85 14.61
CA THR A 57 -3.32 12.76 16.05
C THR A 57 -4.80 12.49 16.22
N ASP A 58 -5.10 11.26 16.64
CA ASP A 58 -5.89 11.01 17.84
C ASP A 58 -7.05 12.02 18.09
N LYS A 59 -8.22 11.70 17.53
CA LYS A 59 -9.52 12.13 18.05
C LYS A 59 -10.34 10.88 18.32
N LYS A 60 -10.10 10.24 19.45
CA LYS A 60 -11.15 9.52 20.17
C LYS A 60 -10.85 9.58 21.66
N GLU A 61 -11.84 10.12 22.38
CA GLU A 61 -12.02 10.19 23.84
C GLU A 61 -11.52 11.47 24.53
#